data_AF-A0A3M7BXJ2-F1
#
_entry.id   AF-A0A3M7BXJ2-F1
#
_cell.length_a   1.000
_cell.length_b   1.000
_cell.length_c   1.000
_cell.angle_alpha   90.00
_cell.angle_beta   90.00
_cell.angle_gamma   90.00
#
_symmetry.space_group_name_H-M   'P 1'
#
loop_
_entity.id
_entity.type
_entity.pdbx_description
1 polymer ?
#
loop_
_entity_poly.entity_id
_entity_poly.type
_entity_poly.pdbx_seq_one_letter_code
_entity_poly.pdbx_strand_id
1 'polypeptide(L)'
;MNTELLEILELYCELLTARAGLLEQKECDAGLEEAVKSIIYAAPKIEGCKELTVVRQLLAEKYGKDFTLQAMENTDGKVSDRVTSRLRVEPPSKELVEAYLSTIADAYGIDWPPGIKAKREAQDAANDQDDDDDDDNPSGGQKVKATEEPLSNEELTRATPPRDMTPKSPVSVMPPSPSTDNVRPKVNMPGPPNLKPNQKMVDANKGKAVNGEKKESGPGGKIPDVDELTKRFAQLKR
;
A
#
# COMPACT_ATOMS: atom_id res chain seq x y z
N MET A 1 6.95 15.49 6.53
CA MET A 1 7.96 14.60 5.93
C MET A 1 7.25 13.50 5.17
N ASN A 2 7.47 13.36 3.86
CA ASN A 2 6.78 12.37 3.03
C ASN A 2 7.32 10.96 3.33
N THR A 3 6.56 10.12 4.03
CA THR A 3 6.98 8.76 4.39
C THR A 3 7.31 7.92 3.15
N GLU A 4 6.47 8.00 2.12
CA GLU A 4 6.70 7.27 0.87
C GLU A 4 8.00 7.68 0.16
N LEU A 5 8.40 8.95 0.26
CA LEU A 5 9.67 9.41 -0.32
C LEU A 5 10.86 8.77 0.38
N LEU A 6 10.80 8.62 1.71
CA LEU A 6 11.86 7.99 2.48
C LEU A 6 11.98 6.50 2.15
N GLU A 7 10.85 5.80 1.97
CA GLU A 7 10.84 4.38 1.56
C GLU A 7 11.49 4.20 0.17
N ILE A 8 11.23 5.10 -0.77
CA ILE A 8 11.89 5.07 -2.09
C ILE A 8 13.40 5.31 -1.96
N LEU A 9 13.82 6.26 -1.12
CA LEU A 9 15.24 6.55 -0.93
C LEU A 9 15.97 5.45 -0.17
N GLU A 10 15.31 4.79 0.80
CA GLU A 10 15.82 3.61 1.48
C GLU A 10 16.13 2.50 0.47
N LEU A 11 15.18 2.20 -0.43
CA LEU A 11 15.39 1.23 -1.51
C LEU A 11 16.57 1.59 -2.42
N TYR A 12 16.76 2.87 -2.74
CA TYR A 12 17.92 3.30 -3.52
C TYR A 12 19.23 3.16 -2.75
N CYS A 13 19.26 3.48 -1.45
CA CYS A 13 20.44 3.26 -0.61
C CYS A 13 20.79 1.77 -0.49
N GLU A 14 19.80 0.89 -0.38
CA GLU A 14 19.99 -0.57 -0.41
C GLU A 14 20.55 -1.03 -1.77
N LEU A 15 20.01 -0.53 -2.88
CA LEU A 15 20.51 -0.83 -4.22
C LEU A 15 21.98 -0.44 -4.39
N LEU A 16 22.34 0.76 -3.95
CA LEU A 16 23.73 1.25 -4.00
C LEU A 16 24.65 0.39 -3.15
N THR A 17 24.20 -0.04 -1.98
CA THR A 17 24.98 -0.91 -1.08
C THR A 17 25.15 -2.31 -1.68
N ALA A 18 24.07 -2.89 -2.22
CA ALA A 18 24.09 -4.20 -2.87
C ALA A 18 25.01 -4.24 -4.10
N ARG A 19 25.22 -3.10 -4.76
CA ARG A 19 26.06 -2.95 -5.95
C ARG A 19 27.22 -1.98 -5.76
N ALA A 20 27.77 -1.90 -4.54
CA ALA A 20 28.81 -0.93 -4.20
C ALA A 20 30.07 -1.04 -5.11
N GLY A 21 30.40 -2.24 -5.60
CA GLY A 21 31.52 -2.43 -6.53
C GLY A 21 31.37 -1.67 -7.86
N LEU A 22 30.14 -1.40 -8.31
CA LEU A 22 29.91 -0.59 -9.52
C LEU A 22 30.14 0.91 -9.26
N LEU A 23 30.03 1.37 -8.02
CA LEU A 23 30.36 2.75 -7.63
C LEU A 23 31.87 3.02 -7.65
N GLU A 24 32.72 1.99 -7.70
CA GLU A 24 34.18 2.16 -7.78
C GLU A 24 34.62 2.63 -9.17
N GLN A 25 33.83 2.39 -10.21
CA GLN A 25 34.12 2.86 -11.56
C GLN A 25 34.13 4.40 -11.64
N LYS A 26 34.85 4.93 -12.63
CA LYS A 26 34.97 6.38 -12.85
C LYS A 26 33.64 7.00 -13.31
N GLU A 27 32.93 6.28 -14.18
CA GLU A 27 31.63 6.68 -14.70
C GLU A 27 30.51 6.00 -13.90
N CYS A 28 29.36 6.64 -13.83
CA CYS A 28 28.21 6.06 -13.14
C CYS A 28 27.58 4.97 -14.02
N ASP A 29 27.43 3.77 -13.46
CA ASP A 29 26.75 2.67 -14.15
C ASP A 29 25.29 3.05 -14.46
N ALA A 30 24.83 2.73 -15.67
CA ALA A 30 23.48 3.07 -16.11
C ALA A 30 22.38 2.47 -15.24
N GLY A 31 22.62 1.32 -14.59
CA GLY A 31 21.69 0.69 -13.66
C GLY A 31 21.67 1.32 -12.26
N LEU A 32 22.63 2.18 -11.94
CA LEU A 32 22.69 2.93 -10.68
C LEU A 32 22.41 4.42 -10.86
N GLU A 33 22.48 4.92 -12.10
CA GLU A 33 22.37 6.35 -12.40
C GLU A 33 21.08 6.96 -11.86
N GLU A 34 19.93 6.28 -12.02
CA GLU A 34 18.64 6.74 -11.48
C GLU A 34 18.69 6.90 -9.95
N ALA A 35 19.25 5.91 -9.25
CA ALA A 35 19.33 5.90 -7.79
C ALA A 35 20.28 6.99 -7.27
N VAL A 36 21.48 7.09 -7.87
CA VAL A 36 22.48 8.10 -7.53
C VAL A 36 21.92 9.52 -7.74
N LYS A 37 21.33 9.78 -8.91
CA LYS A 37 20.78 11.10 -9.23
C LYS A 37 19.59 11.44 -8.34
N SER A 38 18.73 10.47 -8.04
CA SER A 38 17.59 10.66 -7.14
C SER A 38 18.01 11.00 -5.71
N ILE A 39 19.06 10.36 -5.20
CA ILE A 39 19.62 10.68 -3.88
C ILE A 39 20.21 12.10 -3.87
N ILE A 40 21.00 12.48 -4.89
CA ILE A 40 21.58 13.83 -4.99
C ILE A 40 20.48 14.90 -5.08
N TYR A 41 19.43 14.65 -5.86
CA TYR A 41 18.30 15.55 -6.05
C TYR A 41 17.48 15.74 -4.76
N ALA A 42 17.24 14.65 -4.03
CA ALA A 42 16.41 14.66 -2.83
C ALA A 42 17.13 15.17 -1.57
N ALA A 43 18.45 14.92 -1.46
CA ALA A 43 19.25 15.26 -0.28
C ALA A 43 19.05 16.68 0.27
N PRO A 44 19.11 17.78 -0.54
CA PRO A 44 18.95 19.13 -0.01
C PRO A 44 17.49 19.47 0.37
N LYS A 45 16.51 18.66 -0.04
CA LYS A 45 15.08 18.93 0.16
C LYS A 45 14.49 18.18 1.35
N ILE A 46 15.25 17.26 1.96
CA ILE A 46 14.80 16.45 3.07
C ILE A 46 15.36 17.01 4.36
N GLU A 47 14.47 17.41 5.26
CA GLU A 47 14.80 17.83 6.61
C GLU A 47 14.76 16.61 7.54
N GLY A 48 15.76 16.48 8.43
CA GLY A 48 15.79 15.43 9.46
C GLY A 48 16.78 14.28 9.23
N CYS A 49 17.46 14.20 8.08
CA CYS A 49 18.53 13.23 7.83
C CYS A 49 19.78 13.94 7.29
N LYS A 50 20.77 14.19 8.16
CA LYS A 50 22.00 14.89 7.79
C LYS A 50 22.97 13.99 7.03
N GLU A 51 22.85 12.68 7.23
CA GLU A 51 23.63 11.62 6.58
C GLU A 51 23.41 11.64 5.07
N LEU A 52 22.19 11.94 4.61
CA LEU A 52 21.88 12.04 3.18
C LEU A 52 22.66 13.19 2.50
N THR A 53 22.89 14.29 3.22
CA THR A 53 23.75 15.39 2.76
C THR A 53 25.20 14.96 2.64
N VAL A 54 25.70 14.12 3.56
CA VAL A 54 27.04 13.55 3.50
C VAL A 54 27.17 12.60 2.29
N VAL A 55 26.18 11.73 2.08
CA VAL A 55 26.14 10.82 0.91
C VAL A 55 26.16 11.63 -0.39
N ARG A 56 25.36 12.70 -0.50
CA ARG A 56 25.40 13.61 -1.65
C ARG A 56 26.80 14.19 -1.86
N GLN A 57 27.49 14.61 -0.81
CA GLN A 57 28.83 15.18 -0.91
C GLN A 57 29.84 14.13 -1.43
N LEU A 58 29.78 12.90 -0.93
CA LEU A 58 30.63 11.79 -1.40
C LEU A 58 30.37 11.46 -2.86
N LEU A 59 29.10 11.40 -3.28
CA LEU A 59 28.73 11.17 -4.68
C LEU A 59 29.17 12.33 -5.59
N ALA A 60 29.12 13.56 -5.09
CA ALA A 60 29.57 14.74 -5.82
C ALA A 60 31.10 14.78 -6.02
N GLU A 61 31.85 14.34 -5.01
CA GLU A 61 33.30 14.15 -5.12
C GLU A 61 33.65 13.00 -6.07
N LYS A 62 32.84 11.94 -6.09
CA LYS A 62 33.04 10.77 -6.95
C LYS A 62 32.84 11.07 -8.44
N TYR A 63 31.71 11.68 -8.81
CA TYR A 63 31.31 11.88 -10.21
C TYR A 63 31.55 13.31 -10.73
N GLY A 64 31.97 14.21 -9.85
CA GLY A 64 32.30 15.58 -10.21
C GLY A 64 31.10 16.54 -10.20
N LYS A 65 31.43 17.82 -10.38
CA LYS A 65 30.47 18.92 -10.23
C LYS A 65 29.41 18.94 -11.33
N ASP A 66 29.79 18.64 -12.57
CA ASP A 66 28.86 18.69 -13.71
C ASP A 66 27.75 17.63 -13.56
N PHE A 67 28.13 16.40 -13.20
CA PHE A 67 27.17 15.33 -12.91
C PHE A 67 26.24 15.69 -11.75
N THR A 68 26.80 16.28 -10.69
CA THR A 68 26.03 16.71 -9.52
C THR A 68 25.04 17.80 -9.88
N LEU A 69 25.45 18.79 -10.68
CA LEU A 69 24.59 19.89 -11.10
C LEU A 69 23.45 19.38 -11.98
N GLN A 70 23.76 18.49 -12.93
CA GLN A 70 22.75 17.82 -13.75
C GLN A 70 21.73 17.06 -12.90
N ALA A 71 22.19 16.32 -11.88
CA ALA A 71 21.32 15.61 -10.96
C ALA A 71 20.46 16.55 -10.10
N MET A 72 21.03 17.67 -9.62
CA MET A 72 20.32 18.65 -8.80
C MET A 72 19.21 19.38 -9.56
N GLU A 73 19.48 19.74 -10.81
CA GLU A 73 18.53 20.44 -11.67
C GLU A 73 17.63 19.47 -12.46
N ASN A 74 17.94 18.17 -12.42
CA ASN A 74 17.30 17.12 -13.22
C ASN A 74 17.25 17.48 -14.72
N THR A 75 18.34 18.04 -15.26
CA THR A 75 18.38 18.54 -16.65
C THR A 75 18.30 17.45 -17.70
N ASP A 76 18.72 16.24 -17.35
CA ASP A 76 18.71 15.07 -18.23
C ASP A 76 17.50 14.15 -18.00
N GLY A 77 16.63 14.49 -17.04
CA GLY A 77 15.42 13.73 -16.74
C GLY A 77 15.67 12.33 -16.18
N LYS A 78 16.87 12.05 -15.65
CA LYS A 78 17.23 10.72 -15.12
C LYS A 78 16.97 10.55 -13.62
N VAL A 79 16.45 11.57 -12.95
CA VAL A 79 15.92 11.41 -11.59
C VAL A 79 14.58 10.68 -11.66
N SER A 80 14.32 9.79 -10.70
CA SER A 80 13.08 9.03 -10.63
C SER A 80 11.84 9.93 -10.58
N ASP A 81 10.86 9.67 -11.44
CA ASP A 81 9.58 10.38 -11.48
C ASP A 81 8.81 10.30 -10.15
N ARG A 82 8.98 9.19 -9.42
CA ARG A 82 8.38 9.02 -8.09
C ARG A 82 9.00 9.98 -7.07
N VAL A 83 10.30 10.24 -7.18
CA VAL A 83 11.02 11.17 -6.30
C VAL A 83 10.67 12.61 -6.66
N THR A 84 10.66 12.97 -7.94
CA THR A 84 10.32 14.33 -8.37
C THR A 84 8.88 14.71 -8.03
N SER A 85 7.92 13.81 -8.25
CA SER A 85 6.49 14.04 -7.92
C SER A 85 6.26 14.22 -6.41
N ARG A 86 6.91 13.43 -5.56
CA ARG A 86 6.78 13.53 -4.10
C ARG A 86 7.50 14.73 -3.49
N LEU A 87 8.52 15.26 -4.17
CA LEU A 87 9.22 16.49 -3.78
C LEU A 87 8.56 17.75 -4.34
N ARG A 88 7.59 17.62 -5.26
CA ARG A 88 6.82 18.76 -5.78
C ARG A 88 5.88 19.27 -4.69
N VAL A 89 6.02 20.54 -4.36
CA VAL A 89 5.12 21.23 -3.44
C VAL A 89 4.00 21.87 -4.26
N GLU A 90 2.93 21.12 -4.46
CA GLU A 90 1.70 21.62 -5.10
C GLU A 90 0.56 21.57 -4.08
N PRO A 91 -0.30 22.60 -4.01
CA PRO A 91 -1.48 22.55 -3.17
C PRO A 91 -2.38 21.37 -3.60
N PRO A 92 -2.87 20.55 -2.65
CA PRO A 92 -3.78 19.47 -2.96
C PRO A 92 -5.09 20.02 -3.56
N SER A 93 -5.79 19.21 -4.36
CA SER A 93 -7.08 19.60 -4.92
C SER A 93 -8.12 19.83 -3.81
N LYS A 94 -9.02 20.79 -4.02
CA LYS A 94 -10.08 21.13 -3.05
C LYS A 94 -10.96 19.93 -2.73
N GLU A 95 -11.30 19.13 -3.74
CA GLU A 95 -12.08 17.89 -3.60
C GLU A 95 -11.39 16.88 -2.67
N LEU A 96 -10.07 16.72 -2.78
CA LEU A 96 -9.32 15.83 -1.91
C LEU A 96 -9.34 16.36 -0.46
N VAL A 97 -9.15 17.67 -0.28
CA VAL A 97 -9.23 18.30 1.04
C VAL A 97 -10.61 18.10 1.67
N GLU A 98 -11.69 18.33 0.93
CA GLU A 98 -13.06 18.14 1.39
C GLU A 98 -13.35 16.68 1.76
N ALA A 99 -12.90 15.72 0.93
CA ALA A 99 -13.04 14.29 1.21
C ALA A 99 -12.26 13.83 2.44
N TYR A 100 -11.04 14.35 2.66
CA TYR A 100 -10.30 14.09 3.90
C TYR A 100 -11.01 14.69 5.11
N LEU A 101 -11.49 15.92 5.02
CA LEU A 101 -12.16 16.60 6.12
C LEU A 101 -13.47 15.90 6.51
N SER A 102 -14.29 15.48 5.55
CA SER A 102 -15.51 14.73 5.84
C SER A 102 -15.21 13.37 6.48
N THR A 103 -14.22 12.63 5.96
CA THR A 103 -13.83 11.33 6.51
C THR A 103 -13.30 11.44 7.94
N ILE A 104 -12.49 12.47 8.22
CA ILE A 104 -12.00 12.75 9.59
C ILE A 104 -13.18 13.14 10.48
N ALA A 105 -14.06 14.02 10.02
CA ALA A 105 -15.22 14.44 10.80
C ALA A 105 -16.14 13.27 11.16
N ASP A 106 -16.41 12.36 10.22
CA ASP A 106 -17.18 11.15 10.47
C ASP A 106 -16.46 10.21 11.45
N ALA A 107 -15.14 10.03 11.32
CA ALA A 107 -14.36 9.18 12.23
C ALA A 107 -14.34 9.70 13.68
N TYR A 108 -14.46 11.00 13.88
CA TYR A 108 -14.48 11.65 15.20
C TYR A 108 -15.88 12.10 15.65
N GLY A 109 -16.94 11.79 14.90
CA GLY A 109 -18.31 12.17 15.23
C GLY A 109 -18.61 13.67 15.12
N ILE A 110 -17.76 14.45 14.47
CA ILE A 110 -17.90 15.90 14.27
C ILE A 110 -18.84 16.15 13.07
N ASP A 111 -19.78 17.08 13.17
CA ASP A 111 -20.63 17.50 12.05
C ASP A 111 -19.90 18.53 11.19
N TRP A 112 -19.30 18.08 10.10
CA TRP A 112 -18.58 18.93 9.15
C TRP A 112 -18.80 18.47 7.71
N PRO A 113 -19.13 19.39 6.78
CA PRO A 113 -19.60 20.76 6.98
C PRO A 113 -20.84 20.88 7.89
N PRO A 114 -20.97 21.95 8.70
CA PRO A 114 -22.03 22.07 9.69
C PRO A 114 -23.42 22.02 9.05
N GLY A 115 -24.31 21.18 9.59
CA GLY A 115 -25.67 20.98 9.11
C GLY A 115 -25.82 19.98 7.98
N ILE A 116 -24.76 19.28 7.54
CA ILE A 116 -24.88 18.21 6.54
C ILE A 116 -25.46 16.93 7.17
N LYS A 117 -25.09 16.57 8.41
CA LYS A 117 -25.71 15.43 9.09
C LYS A 117 -27.21 15.65 9.28
N ALA A 118 -27.61 16.84 9.73
CA ALA A 118 -29.01 17.22 9.86
C ALA A 118 -29.76 17.24 8.51
N LYS A 119 -29.12 17.65 7.41
CA LYS A 119 -29.72 17.61 6.06
C LYS A 119 -29.85 16.20 5.51
N ARG A 120 -28.88 15.31 5.77
CA ARG A 120 -28.93 13.91 5.37
C ARG A 120 -30.00 13.16 6.18
N GLU A 121 -30.04 13.37 7.49
CA GLU A 121 -31.10 12.83 8.37
C GLU A 121 -32.50 13.31 7.96
N ALA A 122 -32.64 14.58 7.56
CA ALA A 122 -33.90 15.11 7.05
C ALA A 122 -34.30 14.57 5.66
N GLN A 123 -33.32 14.23 4.80
CA GLN A 123 -33.58 13.62 3.49
C GLN A 123 -33.90 12.13 3.63
N ASP A 124 -33.21 11.41 4.51
CA ASP A 124 -33.50 10.00 4.80
C ASP A 124 -34.88 9.85 5.46
N ALA A 125 -35.27 10.78 6.34
CA ALA A 125 -36.62 10.84 6.92
C ALA A 125 -37.72 11.22 5.92
N ALA A 126 -37.38 11.95 4.85
CA ALA A 126 -38.33 12.31 3.79
C ALA A 126 -38.51 11.22 2.73
N ASN A 127 -37.55 10.30 2.60
CA ASN A 127 -37.60 9.20 1.64
C ASN A 127 -38.26 7.92 2.21
N ASP A 128 -38.63 7.94 3.49
CA ASP A 128 -39.36 6.88 4.21
C ASP A 128 -40.89 7.15 4.27
N GLN A 129 -41.39 8.15 3.53
CA GLN A 129 -42.78 8.63 3.59
C GLN A 129 -43.61 8.45 2.31
N ASP A 130 -43.07 7.84 1.25
CA ASP A 130 -43.79 7.60 -0.01
C ASP A 130 -43.94 6.09 -0.33
N ASP A 131 -44.29 5.26 0.66
CA ASP A 131 -44.59 3.83 0.45
C ASP A 131 -45.83 3.37 1.25
N ASP A 132 -46.88 4.20 1.27
CA ASP A 132 -48.24 3.76 1.65
C ASP A 132 -49.31 4.69 1.04
N ASP A 133 -49.71 4.43 -0.21
CA ASP A 133 -51.14 4.48 -0.58
C ASP A 133 -51.39 3.63 -1.85
N ASP A 134 -52.04 2.48 -1.63
CA ASP A 134 -52.68 1.64 -2.65
C ASP A 134 -53.80 2.43 -3.34
N ASP A 135 -53.78 2.57 -4.68
CA ASP A 135 -55.05 2.61 -5.43
C ASP A 135 -54.90 2.10 -6.87
N ASP A 136 -55.81 1.18 -7.22
CA ASP A 136 -55.90 0.41 -8.44
C ASP A 136 -56.05 1.27 -9.71
N ASN A 137 -55.13 1.15 -10.67
CA ASN A 137 -55.39 1.52 -12.06
C ASN A 137 -54.55 0.64 -13.01
N PRO A 138 -55.14 -0.03 -14.03
CA PRO A 138 -54.41 -1.00 -14.83
C PRO A 138 -53.50 -0.27 -15.81
N SER A 139 -52.20 -0.24 -15.49
CA SER A 139 -51.17 0.31 -16.38
C SER A 139 -51.12 -0.50 -17.68
N GLY A 140 -51.47 0.16 -18.78
CA GLY A 140 -51.44 -0.36 -20.14
C GLY A 140 -50.01 -0.69 -20.59
N GLY A 141 -49.58 -1.92 -20.32
CA GLY A 141 -48.35 -2.48 -20.87
C GLY A 141 -48.50 -2.79 -22.35
N GLN A 142 -47.91 -1.95 -23.20
CA GLN A 142 -47.77 -2.23 -24.63
C GLN A 142 -46.83 -3.44 -24.81
N LYS A 143 -47.39 -4.55 -25.31
CA LYS A 143 -46.65 -5.76 -25.71
C LYS A 143 -45.57 -5.41 -26.73
N VAL A 144 -44.32 -5.42 -26.31
CA VAL A 144 -43.17 -5.55 -27.22
C VAL A 144 -42.85 -7.05 -27.30
N LYS A 145 -43.01 -7.61 -28.50
CA LYS A 145 -42.80 -9.04 -28.79
C LYS A 145 -41.30 -9.32 -28.87
N ALA A 146 -40.70 -9.75 -27.77
CA ALA A 146 -39.39 -10.39 -27.79
C ALA A 146 -39.58 -11.84 -28.25
N THR A 147 -39.35 -12.10 -29.53
CA THR A 147 -39.00 -13.44 -30.02
C THR A 147 -37.55 -13.68 -29.63
N GLU A 148 -37.32 -14.49 -28.61
CA GLU A 148 -36.19 -15.41 -28.49
C GLU A 148 -36.40 -16.34 -27.29
N GLU A 149 -35.89 -17.56 -27.43
CA GLU A 149 -36.27 -18.77 -26.69
C GLU A 149 -35.91 -18.73 -25.19
N PRO A 150 -36.65 -19.46 -24.33
CA PRO A 150 -36.44 -19.40 -22.89
C PRO A 150 -35.17 -20.15 -22.50
N LEU A 151 -34.10 -19.44 -22.18
CA LEU A 151 -33.03 -19.98 -21.36
C LEU A 151 -33.53 -20.10 -19.91
N SER A 152 -33.26 -21.26 -19.32
CA SER A 152 -33.76 -21.72 -18.03
C SER A 152 -33.57 -20.71 -16.90
N ASN A 153 -34.66 -20.44 -16.19
CA ASN A 153 -34.77 -19.54 -15.03
C ASN A 153 -34.04 -20.03 -13.76
N GLU A 154 -33.17 -21.03 -13.88
CA GLU A 154 -32.47 -21.68 -12.76
C GLU A 154 -31.07 -21.11 -12.49
N GLU A 155 -30.51 -20.31 -13.40
CA GLU A 155 -29.22 -19.64 -13.19
C GLU A 155 -29.35 -18.22 -12.60
N LEU A 156 -30.50 -17.55 -12.76
CA LEU A 156 -30.75 -16.21 -12.19
C LEU A 156 -31.07 -16.23 -10.69
N THR A 157 -31.53 -17.36 -10.14
CA THR A 157 -31.91 -17.50 -8.72
C THR A 157 -30.78 -17.99 -7.82
N ARG A 158 -29.63 -18.39 -8.40
CA ARG A 158 -28.43 -18.80 -7.64
C ARG A 158 -27.48 -17.65 -7.32
N ALA A 159 -27.62 -16.52 -8.01
CA ALA A 159 -26.84 -15.32 -7.71
C ALA A 159 -27.53 -14.51 -6.61
N THR A 160 -27.17 -14.74 -5.36
CA THR A 160 -27.46 -13.79 -4.28
C THR A 160 -26.80 -12.46 -4.66
N PRO A 161 -27.54 -11.35 -4.83
CA PRO A 161 -26.93 -10.05 -5.07
C PRO A 161 -25.99 -9.74 -3.90
N PRO A 162 -24.74 -9.29 -4.14
CA PRO A 162 -23.84 -8.88 -3.07
C PRO A 162 -24.56 -7.85 -2.19
N ARG A 163 -24.78 -8.21 -0.92
CA ARG A 163 -25.60 -7.48 0.04
C ARG A 163 -24.87 -6.27 0.64
N ASP A 164 -24.04 -5.61 -0.17
CA ASP A 164 -23.21 -4.49 0.26
C ASP A 164 -22.98 -3.53 -0.91
N MET A 165 -24.08 -3.04 -1.48
CA MET A 165 -24.11 -1.92 -2.44
C MET A 165 -24.05 -0.59 -1.68
N THR A 166 -23.06 -0.44 -0.80
CA THR A 166 -22.64 0.89 -0.35
C THR A 166 -21.48 1.31 -1.27
N PRO A 167 -21.49 2.51 -1.86
CA PRO A 167 -20.33 3.01 -2.58
C PRO A 167 -19.21 3.19 -1.55
N LYS A 168 -18.35 2.17 -1.42
CA LYS A 168 -17.15 2.25 -0.59
C LYS A 168 -16.28 3.33 -1.21
N SER A 169 -16.19 4.46 -0.51
CA SER A 169 -15.30 5.56 -0.85
C SER A 169 -13.91 4.98 -1.15
N PRO A 170 -13.24 5.40 -2.24
CA PRO A 170 -11.93 4.90 -2.63
C PRO A 170 -10.84 5.15 -1.57
N VAL A 171 -11.14 5.94 -0.53
CA VAL A 171 -10.29 6.23 0.62
C VAL A 171 -11.00 5.76 1.89
N SER A 172 -10.34 4.88 2.66
CA SER A 172 -10.85 4.39 3.95
C SER A 172 -9.79 4.55 5.03
N VAL A 173 -10.22 5.06 6.20
CA VAL A 173 -9.40 5.24 7.40
C VAL A 173 -9.93 4.35 8.51
N MET A 174 -9.06 3.62 9.20
CA MET A 174 -9.48 2.81 10.35
C MET A 174 -9.97 3.70 11.50
N PRO A 175 -11.16 3.42 12.07
CA PRO A 175 -11.68 4.18 13.20
C PRO A 175 -10.82 3.95 14.46
N PRO A 176 -10.75 4.93 15.38
CA PRO A 176 -10.07 4.79 16.65
C PRO A 176 -10.74 3.74 17.55
N SER A 177 -9.94 3.02 18.34
CA SER A 177 -10.48 2.07 19.32
C SER A 177 -10.89 2.80 20.60
N PRO A 178 -11.88 2.29 21.37
CA PRO A 178 -12.35 2.93 22.61
C PRO A 178 -11.29 3.15 23.69
N SER A 179 -10.11 2.53 23.57
CA SER A 179 -9.04 2.61 24.58
C SER A 179 -7.73 3.23 24.07
N THR A 180 -7.64 3.64 22.79
CA THR A 180 -6.41 4.24 22.25
C THR A 180 -6.72 5.26 21.14
N ASP A 181 -6.19 6.48 21.28
CA ASP A 181 -6.18 7.47 20.21
C ASP A 181 -5.34 6.97 19.02
N ASN A 182 -5.85 7.13 17.79
CA ASN A 182 -5.24 6.59 16.59
C ASN A 182 -4.12 7.51 16.10
N VAL A 183 -3.00 7.53 16.82
CA VAL A 183 -1.85 8.44 16.58
C VAL A 183 -1.30 8.36 15.15
N ARG A 184 -1.58 7.26 14.41
CA ARG A 184 -1.20 7.07 13.01
C ARG A 184 -2.32 6.38 12.21
N PRO A 185 -3.32 7.11 11.69
CA PRO A 185 -4.38 6.53 10.89
C PRO A 185 -3.80 5.94 9.60
N LYS A 186 -3.98 4.63 9.38
CA LYS A 186 -3.62 3.98 8.12
C LYS A 186 -4.70 4.28 7.08
N VAL A 187 -4.28 4.90 5.98
CA VAL A 187 -5.12 5.25 4.83
C VAL A 187 -4.90 4.22 3.74
N ASN A 188 -5.95 3.52 3.31
CA ASN A 188 -5.87 2.63 2.15
C ASN A 188 -6.24 3.39 0.87
N MET A 189 -5.32 3.38 -0.11
CA MET A 189 -5.49 3.96 -1.45
C MET A 189 -5.74 2.86 -2.49
N PRO A 190 -6.43 3.14 -3.62
CA PRO A 190 -6.68 2.15 -4.66
C PRO A 190 -5.40 1.95 -5.51
N GLY A 191 -4.68 0.87 -5.21
CA GLY A 191 -3.63 0.28 -6.06
C GLY A 191 -3.99 -1.15 -6.44
N PRO A 192 -3.26 -1.80 -7.38
CA PRO A 192 -3.56 -3.15 -7.83
C PRO A 192 -3.67 -4.10 -6.63
N PRO A 193 -4.61 -5.06 -6.66
CA PRO A 193 -5.01 -5.82 -5.49
C PRO A 193 -3.80 -6.50 -4.84
N ASN A 194 -3.50 -6.09 -3.61
CA ASN A 194 -2.56 -6.79 -2.75
C ASN A 194 -3.08 -8.23 -2.53
N LEU A 195 -2.45 -9.19 -3.19
CA LEU A 195 -2.71 -10.62 -3.04
C LEU A 195 -2.31 -11.06 -1.63
N LYS A 196 -3.23 -10.93 -0.68
CA LYS A 196 -3.12 -11.64 0.60
C LYS A 196 -3.26 -13.14 0.32
N PRO A 197 -2.32 -14.00 0.75
CA PRO A 197 -2.51 -15.44 0.67
C PRO A 197 -3.80 -15.83 1.39
N ASN A 198 -4.64 -16.61 0.72
CA ASN A 198 -5.92 -17.06 1.26
C ASN A 198 -5.66 -17.95 2.50
N GLN A 199 -6.52 -17.86 3.52
CA GLN A 199 -6.41 -18.61 4.79
C GLN A 199 -6.27 -20.13 4.55
N LYS A 200 -6.87 -20.65 3.47
CA LYS A 200 -6.72 -22.05 3.05
C LYS A 200 -5.27 -22.47 2.71
N MET A 201 -4.39 -21.55 2.28
CA MET A 201 -2.97 -21.85 2.01
C MET A 201 -2.11 -21.83 3.28
N VAL A 202 -2.47 -21.07 4.31
CA VAL A 202 -1.77 -21.08 5.61
C VAL A 202 -2.15 -22.30 6.46
N ASP A 203 -3.39 -22.78 6.35
CA ASP A 203 -3.81 -23.99 7.05
C ASP A 203 -3.26 -25.28 6.42
N ALA A 204 -3.01 -25.30 5.10
CA ALA A 204 -2.35 -26.40 4.41
C ALA A 204 -0.87 -26.58 4.83
N ASN A 205 -0.21 -25.53 5.32
CA ASN A 205 1.18 -25.59 5.79
C ASN A 205 1.30 -25.86 7.31
N LYS A 206 0.18 -25.87 8.04
CA LYS A 206 0.12 -26.23 9.47
C LYS A 206 -0.20 -27.72 9.73
N GLY A 207 -0.58 -28.47 8.69
CA GLY A 207 -1.01 -29.87 8.80
C GLY A 207 0.06 -30.95 8.60
N LYS A 208 1.35 -30.60 8.43
CA LYS A 208 2.43 -31.59 8.28
C LYS A 208 3.56 -31.33 9.27
N ALA A 209 3.32 -31.67 10.53
CA ALA A 209 4.38 -32.07 11.45
C ALA A 209 3.90 -33.29 12.23
N VAL A 210 4.81 -34.28 12.36
CA VAL A 210 4.70 -35.56 13.09
C VAL A 210 3.94 -36.65 12.31
N ASN A 211 4.46 -37.83 11.93
CA ASN A 211 5.57 -38.69 12.35
C ASN A 211 5.95 -39.57 11.14
N GLY A 212 7.21 -39.74 10.72
CA GLY A 212 8.02 -40.89 11.11
C GLY A 212 8.47 -41.72 9.88
N GLU A 213 9.79 -41.90 9.77
CA GLU A 213 10.55 -42.99 9.10
C GLU A 213 11.53 -42.64 7.97
N LYS A 214 12.70 -43.29 8.12
CA LYS A 214 14.02 -43.07 7.54
C LYS A 214 14.09 -43.31 6.03
N LYS A 215 14.93 -42.55 5.33
CA LYS A 215 15.88 -43.08 4.33
C LYS A 215 17.02 -42.10 4.02
N GLU A 216 18.12 -42.70 3.58
CA GLU A 216 19.50 -42.25 3.71
C GLU A 216 20.01 -41.28 2.64
N SER A 217 21.14 -40.64 2.99
CA SER A 217 22.33 -40.35 2.17
C SER A 217 22.28 -39.30 1.03
N GLY A 218 23.02 -38.21 1.24
CA GLY A 218 23.51 -37.25 0.23
C GLY A 218 24.41 -36.17 0.87
N PRO A 219 25.49 -35.70 0.23
CA PRO A 219 26.72 -35.27 0.92
C PRO A 219 26.75 -33.77 1.24
N GLY A 220 26.80 -33.45 2.53
CA GLY A 220 26.99 -32.09 3.04
C GLY A 220 26.82 -32.14 4.55
N GLY A 221 27.86 -31.78 5.31
CA GLY A 221 28.05 -32.10 6.72
C GLY A 221 26.82 -31.90 7.61
N LYS A 222 26.49 -32.93 8.40
CA LYS A 222 25.45 -32.88 9.43
C LYS A 222 25.88 -31.90 10.52
N ILE A 223 25.10 -30.85 10.73
CA ILE A 223 25.17 -30.02 11.93
C ILE A 223 24.93 -30.96 13.12
N PRO A 224 25.84 -31.08 14.10
CA PRO A 224 25.65 -31.96 15.25
C PRO A 224 24.39 -31.55 16.02
N ASP A 225 23.61 -32.54 16.44
CA ASP A 225 22.40 -32.32 17.20
C ASP A 225 22.74 -31.65 18.54
N VAL A 226 21.88 -30.73 18.99
CA VAL A 226 22.14 -29.82 20.12
C VAL A 226 22.39 -30.55 21.44
N ASP A 227 21.85 -31.76 21.60
CA ASP A 227 22.11 -32.64 22.74
C ASP A 227 23.53 -33.24 22.70
N GLU A 228 24.10 -33.51 21.52
CA GLU A 228 25.46 -34.02 21.38
C GLU A 228 26.50 -32.94 21.71
N LEU A 229 26.23 -31.69 21.29
CA LEU A 229 27.02 -30.52 21.65
C LEU A 229 26.99 -30.26 23.16
N THR A 230 25.81 -30.34 23.78
CA THR A 230 25.64 -30.12 25.23
C THR A 230 26.43 -31.14 26.05
N LYS A 231 26.48 -32.40 25.61
CA LYS A 231 27.27 -33.47 26.26
C LYS A 231 28.78 -33.26 26.11
N ARG A 232 29.24 -32.78 24.95
CA ARG A 232 30.66 -32.45 24.71
C ARG A 232 31.11 -31.22 25.50
N PHE A 233 30.26 -30.20 25.64
CA PHE A 233 30.55 -29.05 26.50
C PHE A 233 30.61 -29.42 27.98
N ALA A 234 29.81 -30.39 28.44
CA ALA A 234 29.88 -30.89 29.81
C ALA A 234 31.17 -31.68 30.11
N GLN A 235 31.69 -32.43 29.13
CA GLN A 235 32.95 -33.18 29.27
C GLN A 235 34.21 -32.30 29.22
N LEU A 236 34.13 -31.08 28.68
CA LEU A 236 35.27 -30.17 28.60
C LEU A 236 35.41 -29.24 29.82
N LYS A 237 34.51 -29.37 30.81
CA LYS A 237 34.48 -28.49 31.98
C LYS A 237 35.03 -29.12 33.27
N ARG A 238 35.77 -30.23 33.20
CA ARG A 238 36.59 -30.73 34.31
C ARG A 238 37.68 -31.70 33.86
#